data_AF-A0A524GPS1-F1
#
_entry.id   AF-A0A524GPS1-F1
#
_cell.length_a   1.000
_cell.length_b   1.000
_cell.length_c   1.000
_cell.angle_alpha   90.00
_cell.angle_beta   90.00
_cell.angle_gamma   90.00
#
_symmetry.space_group_name_H-M   'P 1'
#
loop_
_entity.id
_entity.type
_entity.pdbx_description
1 polymer ?
#
loop_
_entity_poly.entity_id
_entity_poly.type
_entity_poly.pdbx_seq_one_letter_code
_entity_poly.pdbx_strand_id
1 'polypeptide(L)'
;MSDLRKLLQLPASRLEEINALLLDPKNATVGELVDVVERYGGPQEINRKAREAGKLENLMARLHAARSPYVKDLTWLIEQRDRHAFISMKDYVKRVTGGKGDAAALNRKNAVTLEISALQYFPWLITQARRCI
;
A
#
# COMPACT_ATOMS: atom_id res chain seq x y z
N MET A 1 14.45 1.42 46.12
CA MET A 1 13.50 0.95 45.08
C MET A 1 14.33 0.52 43.88
N SER A 2 14.20 -0.73 43.45
CA SER A 2 14.87 -1.19 42.22
C SER A 2 14.48 -0.27 41.06
N ASP A 3 15.45 0.05 40.22
CA ASP A 3 15.22 0.84 39.02
C ASP A 3 14.32 0.04 38.09
N LEU A 4 13.03 0.37 38.06
CA LEU A 4 12.00 -0.30 37.26
C LEU A 4 12.39 -0.39 35.77
N ARG A 5 13.24 0.52 35.28
CA ARG A 5 13.75 0.48 33.90
C ARG A 5 14.63 -0.74 33.63
N LYS A 6 15.38 -1.23 34.62
CA LYS A 6 16.21 -2.45 34.48
C LYS A 6 15.38 -3.72 34.27
N LEU A 7 14.13 -3.75 34.74
CA LEU A 7 13.22 -4.88 34.51
C LEU A 7 12.69 -4.94 33.08
N LEU A 8 12.78 -3.84 32.33
CA LEU A 8 12.40 -3.79 30.92
C LEU A 8 13.54 -4.28 29.99
N GLN A 9 14.74 -4.51 30.52
CA GLN A 9 15.87 -4.98 29.73
C GLN A 9 15.62 -6.43 29.29
N LEU A 10 15.45 -6.62 27.99
CA LEU A 10 15.38 -7.95 27.39
C LEU A 10 16.77 -8.60 27.41
N PRO A 11 16.92 -9.80 28.00
CA PRO A 11 18.20 -10.52 27.96
C PRO A 11 18.57 -10.90 26.52
N ALA A 12 19.85 -10.74 26.15
CA ALA A 12 20.35 -11.13 24.83
C ALA A 12 20.10 -12.61 24.52
N SER A 13 20.14 -13.47 25.55
CA SER A 13 19.83 -14.90 25.42
C SER A 13 18.43 -15.18 24.85
N ARG A 14 17.45 -14.28 25.04
CA ARG A 14 16.13 -14.44 24.43
C ARG A 14 16.16 -14.29 22.91
N LEU A 15 17.02 -13.40 22.38
CA LEU A 15 17.22 -13.29 20.93
C LEU A 15 17.99 -14.49 20.39
N GLU A 16 18.96 -15.01 21.15
CA GLU A 16 19.70 -16.23 20.79
C GLU A 16 18.78 -17.45 20.69
N GLU A 17 17.88 -17.64 21.66
CA GLU A 17 16.87 -18.71 21.65
C GLU A 17 15.95 -18.61 20.42
N ILE A 18 15.51 -17.40 20.05
CA ILE A 18 14.69 -17.17 18.85
C ILE A 18 15.48 -17.53 17.58
N ASN A 19 16.71 -17.04 17.46
CA ASN A 19 17.55 -17.34 16.30
C ASN A 19 17.84 -18.84 16.18
N ALA A 20 18.10 -19.51 17.30
CA ALA A 20 18.31 -20.97 17.30
C ALA A 20 17.07 -21.70 16.76
N LEU A 21 15.86 -21.30 17.16
CA LEU A 21 14.62 -21.87 16.63
C LEU A 21 14.42 -21.59 15.14
N LEU A 22 14.64 -20.34 14.70
CA LEU A 22 14.40 -19.92 13.31
C LEU A 22 15.44 -20.48 12.34
N LEU A 23 16.66 -20.74 12.80
CA LEU A 23 17.77 -21.24 11.98
C LEU A 23 17.99 -22.75 12.10
N ASP A 24 17.24 -23.44 12.97
CA ASP A 24 17.36 -24.90 13.11
C ASP A 24 16.94 -25.59 11.80
N PRO A 25 17.84 -26.32 11.12
CA PRO A 25 17.51 -27.04 9.89
C PRO A 25 16.48 -28.16 10.10
N LYS A 26 16.20 -28.55 11.35
CA LYS A 26 15.15 -29.52 11.70
C LYS A 26 13.78 -28.88 11.95
N ASN A 27 13.68 -27.55 11.91
CA ASN A 27 12.41 -26.85 12.06
C ASN A 27 11.60 -26.96 10.76
N ALA A 28 10.73 -27.97 10.70
CA ALA A 28 9.89 -28.25 9.54
C ALA A 28 9.05 -27.03 9.12
N THR A 29 8.46 -26.29 10.07
CA THR A 29 7.62 -25.12 9.76
C THR A 29 8.39 -24.02 9.03
N VAL A 30 9.62 -23.71 9.47
CA VAL A 30 10.46 -22.71 8.81
C VAL A 30 10.95 -23.24 7.46
N GLY A 31 11.37 -24.51 7.41
CA GLY A 31 11.79 -25.15 6.15
C GLY A 31 10.70 -25.10 5.08
N GLU A 32 9.48 -25.53 5.42
CA GLU A 32 8.33 -25.51 4.50
C GLU A 32 7.97 -24.09 4.05
N LEU A 33 8.05 -23.09 4.95
CA LEU A 33 7.84 -21.70 4.58
C LEU A 33 8.88 -21.21 3.57
N VAL A 34 10.16 -21.52 3.80
CA VAL A 34 11.25 -21.18 2.88
C VAL A 34 11.03 -21.87 1.54
N ASP A 35 10.68 -23.16 1.51
CA ASP A 35 10.42 -23.90 0.27
C ASP A 35 9.27 -23.28 -0.55
N VAL A 36 8.21 -22.82 0.12
CA VAL A 36 7.11 -22.10 -0.54
C VAL A 36 7.61 -20.79 -1.16
N VAL A 37 8.42 -20.02 -0.42
CA VAL A 37 8.96 -18.74 -0.90
C VAL A 37 9.92 -18.95 -2.07
N GLU A 38 10.81 -19.93 -1.98
CA GLU A 38 11.78 -20.29 -3.03
C GLU A 38 11.07 -20.78 -4.31
N ARG A 39 9.96 -21.50 -4.19
CA ARG A 39 9.12 -21.89 -5.36
C ARG A 39 8.68 -20.69 -6.21
N TYR A 40 8.57 -19.50 -5.63
CA TYR A 40 8.21 -18.27 -6.35
C TYR A 40 9.41 -17.39 -6.73
N GLY A 41 10.65 -17.85 -6.49
CA GLY A 41 11.90 -17.14 -6.79
C GLY A 41 12.45 -16.30 -5.62
N GLY A 42 11.97 -16.54 -4.41
CA GLY A 42 12.44 -15.85 -3.21
C GLY A 42 11.79 -14.47 -3.00
N PRO A 43 12.06 -13.81 -1.86
CA PRO A 43 11.41 -12.55 -1.49
C PRO A 43 11.67 -11.42 -2.49
N GLN A 44 12.85 -11.38 -3.09
CA GLN A 44 13.23 -10.34 -4.04
C GLN A 44 12.39 -10.43 -5.31
N GLU A 45 12.21 -11.64 -5.86
CA GLU A 45 11.42 -11.86 -7.07
C GLU A 45 9.92 -11.69 -6.81
N ILE A 46 9.42 -12.17 -5.67
CA ILE A 46 8.03 -11.93 -5.25
C ILE A 46 7.75 -10.42 -5.21
N ASN A 47 8.60 -9.65 -4.55
CA ASN A 47 8.45 -8.20 -4.46
C ASN A 47 8.61 -7.50 -5.82
N ARG A 48 9.48 -8.01 -6.71
CA ARG A 48 9.62 -7.49 -8.08
C ARG A 48 8.34 -7.71 -8.88
N LYS A 49 7.79 -8.93 -8.87
CA LYS A 49 6.51 -9.27 -9.51
C LYS A 49 5.35 -8.47 -8.92
N ALA A 50 5.32 -8.26 -7.61
CA ALA A 50 4.30 -7.45 -6.96
C ALA A 50 4.35 -5.98 -7.43
N ARG A 51 5.56 -5.38 -7.50
CA ARG A 51 5.73 -4.02 -8.05
C ARG A 51 5.31 -3.94 -9.51
N GLU A 52 5.68 -4.93 -10.32
CA GLU A 52 5.28 -4.98 -11.73
C GLU A 52 3.76 -5.10 -11.89
N ALA A 53 3.13 -6.03 -11.18
CA ALA A 53 1.68 -6.24 -11.22
C ALA A 53 0.89 -5.04 -10.68
N GLY A 54 1.50 -4.23 -9.80
CA GLY A 54 0.93 -3.00 -9.25
C GLY A 54 1.02 -1.78 -10.18
N LYS A 55 1.71 -1.88 -11.32
CA LYS A 55 1.73 -0.81 -12.31
C LYS A 55 0.34 -0.58 -12.90
N LEU A 56 -0.02 0.68 -13.12
CA LEU A 56 -1.35 1.08 -13.59
C LEU A 56 -1.72 0.38 -14.91
N GLU A 57 -0.77 0.25 -15.82
CA GLU A 57 -0.96 -0.37 -17.14
C GLU A 57 -1.34 -1.85 -16.99
N ASN A 58 -0.65 -2.58 -16.11
CA ASN A 58 -0.90 -3.99 -15.85
C ASN A 58 -2.24 -4.19 -15.11
N LEU A 59 -2.58 -3.31 -14.18
CA LEU A 59 -3.88 -3.32 -13.50
C LEU A 59 -5.03 -3.06 -14.48
N MET A 60 -4.90 -2.05 -15.35
CA MET A 60 -5.88 -1.76 -16.39
C MET A 60 -6.03 -2.93 -17.37
N ALA A 61 -4.93 -3.52 -17.83
CA ALA A 61 -4.95 -4.69 -18.72
C ALA A 61 -5.73 -5.86 -18.12
N ARG A 62 -5.55 -6.14 -16.81
CA ARG A 62 -6.33 -7.18 -16.09
C ARG A 62 -7.82 -6.85 -16.04
N LEU A 63 -8.18 -5.59 -15.78
CA LEU A 63 -9.58 -5.16 -15.77
C LEU A 63 -10.23 -5.26 -17.15
N HIS A 64 -9.50 -4.92 -18.22
CA HIS A 64 -9.94 -5.12 -19.60
C HIS A 64 -10.18 -6.60 -19.90
N ALA A 65 -9.23 -7.47 -19.56
CA ALA A 65 -9.35 -8.92 -19.77
C ALA A 65 -10.54 -9.52 -19.01
N ALA A 66 -10.79 -9.04 -17.79
CA ALA A 66 -11.94 -9.43 -16.97
C ALA A 66 -13.27 -8.80 -17.43
N ARG A 67 -13.27 -7.95 -18.47
CA ARG A 67 -14.43 -7.19 -18.95
C ARG A 67 -15.13 -6.43 -17.82
N SER A 68 -14.34 -5.86 -16.90
CA SER A 68 -14.87 -5.13 -15.76
C SER A 68 -15.75 -3.96 -16.21
N PRO A 69 -16.94 -3.76 -15.63
CA PRO A 69 -17.82 -2.64 -15.99
C PRO A 69 -17.19 -1.29 -15.67
N TYR A 70 -16.20 -1.25 -14.77
CA TYR A 70 -15.55 -0.03 -14.30
C TYR A 70 -14.45 0.49 -15.23
N VAL A 71 -14.09 -0.25 -16.28
CA VAL A 71 -13.02 0.13 -17.21
C VAL A 71 -13.28 1.52 -17.81
N LYS A 72 -14.51 1.79 -18.27
CA LYS A 72 -14.86 3.06 -18.91
C LYS A 72 -14.67 4.25 -17.98
N ASP A 73 -15.09 4.12 -16.73
CA ASP A 73 -14.98 5.18 -15.74
C ASP A 73 -13.52 5.40 -15.29
N LEU A 74 -12.73 4.34 -15.19
CA LEU A 74 -11.30 4.43 -14.92
C LEU A 74 -10.54 5.11 -16.06
N THR A 75 -10.83 4.76 -17.31
CA THR A 75 -10.27 5.43 -18.49
C THR A 75 -10.60 6.91 -18.47
N TRP A 76 -11.88 7.26 -18.24
CA TRP A 76 -12.30 8.66 -18.12
C TRP A 76 -11.53 9.40 -17.01
N LEU A 77 -11.35 8.78 -15.83
CA LEU A 77 -10.64 9.39 -14.71
C LEU A 77 -9.15 9.59 -15.00
N ILE A 78 -8.52 8.63 -15.69
CA ILE A 78 -7.13 8.75 -16.18
C ILE A 78 -7.00 9.95 -17.14
N GLU A 79 -7.92 10.09 -18.10
CA GLU A 79 -7.92 11.23 -19.02
C GLU A 79 -8.05 12.57 -18.28
N GLN A 80 -8.92 12.66 -17.26
CA GLN A 80 -9.08 13.88 -16.48
C GLN A 80 -7.84 14.21 -15.64
N ARG A 81 -7.16 13.20 -15.09
CA ARG A 81 -5.86 13.35 -14.42
C ARG A 81 -4.82 13.90 -15.39
N ASP A 82 -4.71 13.32 -16.58
CA ASP A 82 -3.67 13.65 -17.56
C ASP A 82 -3.87 15.05 -18.17
N ARG A 83 -5.12 15.50 -18.25
CA ARG A 83 -5.46 16.88 -18.63
C ARG A 83 -5.40 17.88 -17.47
N HIS A 84 -4.98 17.45 -16.29
CA HIS A 84 -4.93 18.27 -15.07
C HIS A 84 -6.27 18.96 -14.75
N ALA A 85 -7.40 18.28 -14.96
CA ALA A 85 -8.73 18.85 -14.74
C ALA A 85 -9.04 19.14 -13.27
N PHE A 86 -8.45 18.37 -12.34
CA PHE A 86 -8.60 18.58 -10.91
C PHE A 86 -7.62 19.65 -10.40
N ILE A 87 -8.03 20.40 -9.38
CA ILE A 87 -7.15 21.35 -8.70
C ILE A 87 -5.93 20.64 -8.09
N SER A 88 -4.81 21.37 -7.99
CA SER A 88 -3.61 20.83 -7.36
C SER A 88 -3.81 20.58 -5.87
N MET A 89 -3.03 19.67 -5.27
CA MET A 89 -3.07 19.44 -3.82
C MET A 89 -2.77 20.72 -3.03
N LYS A 90 -1.91 21.60 -3.58
CA LYS A 90 -1.60 22.91 -3.00
C LYS A 90 -2.85 23.79 -2.94
N ASP A 91 -3.60 23.88 -4.03
CA ASP A 91 -4.82 24.69 -4.10
C ASP A 91 -5.93 24.10 -3.25
N TYR A 92 -6.04 22.77 -3.20
CA TYR A 92 -6.96 22.06 -2.31
C TYR A 92 -6.69 22.40 -0.84
N VAL A 93 -5.44 22.26 -0.36
CA VAL A 93 -5.08 22.60 1.03
C VAL A 93 -5.35 24.07 1.30
N LYS A 94 -4.95 24.97 0.40
CA LYS A 94 -5.21 26.41 0.53
C LYS A 94 -6.72 26.69 0.70
N ARG A 95 -7.56 26.05 -0.11
CA ARG A 95 -9.01 26.20 -0.05
C ARG A 95 -9.60 25.69 1.27
N VAL A 96 -9.23 24.48 1.71
CA VAL A 96 -9.80 23.84 2.91
C VAL A 96 -9.37 24.53 4.20
N THR A 97 -8.15 25.05 4.23
CA THR A 97 -7.56 25.68 5.43
C THR A 97 -7.74 27.21 5.48
N GLY A 98 -8.42 27.80 4.50
CA GLY A 98 -8.53 29.26 4.39
C GLY A 98 -7.17 29.96 4.18
N GLY A 99 -6.24 29.30 3.48
CA GLY A 99 -4.93 29.83 3.11
C GLY A 99 -3.83 29.68 4.16
N LYS A 100 -4.13 29.08 5.31
CA LYS A 100 -3.18 28.92 6.42
C LYS A 100 -2.38 27.61 6.36
N GLY A 101 -2.84 26.63 5.59
CA GLY A 101 -2.21 25.32 5.50
C GLY A 101 -1.12 25.25 4.43
N ASP A 102 -0.18 24.34 4.65
CA ASP A 102 0.89 24.03 3.71
C ASP A 102 0.77 22.57 3.22
N ALA A 103 0.68 22.39 1.91
CA ALA A 103 0.62 21.07 1.30
C ALA A 103 1.95 20.30 1.41
N ALA A 104 3.08 20.99 1.61
CA ALA A 104 4.37 20.33 1.83
C ALA A 104 4.48 19.70 3.23
N ALA A 105 3.69 20.19 4.20
CA ALA A 105 3.61 19.62 5.55
C ALA A 105 2.79 18.32 5.62
N LEU A 106 2.10 17.93 4.54
CA LEU A 106 1.34 16.68 4.51
C LEU A 106 2.28 15.47 4.61
N ASN A 107 2.03 14.61 5.60
CA ASN A 107 2.78 13.36 5.74
C ASN A 107 2.47 12.40 4.59
N ARG A 108 3.37 12.34 3.61
CA ARG A 108 3.28 11.38 2.50
C ARG A 108 3.92 10.02 2.81
N LYS A 109 4.76 9.94 3.85
CA LYS A 109 5.43 8.71 4.27
C LYS A 109 4.44 7.70 4.84
N ASN A 110 3.50 8.18 5.65
CA ASN A 110 2.42 7.39 6.25
C ASN A 110 1.07 7.80 5.65
N ALA A 111 1.01 7.97 4.34
CA ALA A 111 -0.24 8.31 3.68
C ALA A 111 -1.26 7.21 3.97
N VAL A 112 -2.38 7.57 4.58
CA VAL A 112 -3.49 6.63 4.78
C VAL A 112 -4.08 6.37 3.40
N THR A 113 -3.82 5.18 2.87
CA THR A 113 -4.53 4.71 1.69
C THR A 113 -5.98 4.49 2.10
N LEU A 114 -6.91 5.23 1.49
CA LEU A 114 -8.32 4.85 1.57
C LEU A 114 -8.47 3.56 0.76
N GLU A 115 -8.35 2.43 1.44
CA GLU A 115 -8.72 1.15 0.85
C GLU A 115 -10.24 1.08 0.81
N ILE A 116 -10.80 1.25 -0.39
CA ILE A 116 -12.20 0.91 -0.64
C ILE A 116 -12.25 -0.62 -0.65
N SER A 117 -12.38 -1.21 0.54
CA SER A 117 -12.53 -2.65 0.75
C SER A 117 -13.80 -3.23 0.08
N ALA A 118 -14.68 -2.34 -0.38
CA ALA A 118 -15.98 -2.65 -0.91
C ALA A 118 -16.23 -1.89 -2.23
N LEU A 119 -15.93 -2.54 -3.36
CA LEU A 119 -15.99 -1.94 -4.70
C LEU A 119 -17.38 -1.42 -5.10
N GLN A 120 -18.45 -1.78 -4.38
CA GLN A 120 -19.80 -1.25 -4.63
C GLN A 120 -19.89 0.28 -4.50
N TYR A 121 -18.96 0.93 -3.81
CA TYR A 121 -18.94 2.39 -3.65
C TYR A 121 -18.23 3.11 -4.80
N PHE A 122 -17.53 2.39 -5.68
CA PHE A 122 -16.77 2.99 -6.78
C PHE A 122 -17.62 3.89 -7.71
N PRO A 123 -18.87 3.51 -8.10
CA PRO A 123 -19.72 4.39 -8.90
C PRO A 123 -20.02 5.74 -8.24
N TRP A 124 -20.15 5.77 -6.91
CA TRP A 124 -20.38 7.02 -6.18
C TRP A 124 -19.14 7.91 -6.18
N LEU A 125 -17.95 7.31 -6.05
CA LEU A 125 -16.69 8.06 -6.17
C LEU A 125 -16.56 8.72 -7.54
N ILE A 126 -16.90 8.01 -8.62
CA ILE A 126 -16.89 8.58 -9.98
C ILE A 126 -17.91 9.71 -10.12
N THR A 127 -19.10 9.56 -9.55
CA THR A 127 -20.12 10.63 -9.54
C THR A 127 -19.59 11.90 -8.86
N GLN A 128 -18.91 11.76 -7.72
CA GLN A 128 -18.30 12.90 -7.04
C GLN A 128 -17.16 13.51 -7.86
N ALA A 129 -16.31 12.67 -8.46
CA ALA A 129 -15.20 13.14 -9.30
C ALA A 129 -15.71 13.99 -10.48
N ARG A 130 -16.80 13.57 -11.14
CA ARG A 130 -17.45 14.32 -12.22
C ARG A 130 -18.04 15.66 -11.76
N ARG A 131 -18.46 15.79 -10.51
CA ARG A 131 -19.01 17.04 -9.95
C ARG A 131 -17.92 18.05 -9.58
N CYS A 132 -16.70 17.59 -9.37
CA CYS A 132 -15.58 18.42 -8.91
C CYS A 132 -14.88 19.20 -10.04
N ILE A 133 -15.22 18.95 -11.29
CA ILE A 133 -14.59 19.54 -12.49
C ILE A 133 -15.64 20.06 -13.47
#